data_AF-X0U426-F1
#
_entry.id   AF-X0U426-F1
#
_cell.length_a   1.000
_cell.length_b   1.000
_cell.length_c   1.000
_cell.angle_alpha   90.00
_cell.angle_beta   90.00
_cell.angle_gamma   90.00
#
_symmetry.space_group_name_H-M   'P 1'
#
loop_
_entity.id
_entity.type
_entity.pdbx_description
1 polymer ?
#
loop_
_entity_poly.entity_id
_entity_poly.type
_entity_poly.pdbx_seq_one_letter_code
_entity_poly.pdbx_strand_id
1 'polypeptide(L)'
;MLWRKDNEIPEPEITLWLERNGIPKQRYHNLSNNEKVVLGNLLKIPTRPTSPQQRKDLYTRLCLPDLGGRESIDPTDFVPDDKIEEFFTPIAPSETLSEREKY
;
A
#
# COMPACT_ATOMS: atom_id res chain seq x y z
N MET A 1 -5.32 -12.42 -22.86
CA MET A 1 -4.51 -11.65 -21.88
C MET A 1 -4.13 -12.60 -20.75
N LEU A 2 -2.87 -13.05 -20.71
CA LEU A 2 -2.35 -13.91 -19.65
C LEU A 2 -2.09 -13.05 -18.41
N TRP A 3 -2.99 -13.15 -17.44
CA TRP A 3 -2.80 -12.58 -16.10
C TRP A 3 -1.62 -13.30 -15.45
N ARG A 4 -0.46 -12.64 -15.38
CA ARG A 4 0.69 -13.17 -14.64
C ARG A 4 0.43 -12.98 -13.15
N LYS A 5 0.20 -14.09 -12.44
CA LYS A 5 0.13 -14.20 -10.97
C LYS A 5 1.37 -13.66 -10.25
N ASP A 6 2.43 -13.33 -10.98
CA ASP A 6 3.70 -12.84 -10.45
C ASP A 6 3.62 -11.44 -9.81
N ASN A 7 2.57 -10.65 -10.09
CA ASN A 7 2.42 -9.29 -9.56
C ASN A 7 1.44 -9.17 -8.38
N GLU A 8 0.78 -10.26 -7.97
CA GLU A 8 -0.04 -10.25 -6.77
C GLU A 8 0.85 -10.48 -5.54
N ILE A 9 0.77 -9.57 -4.57
CA ILE A 9 1.32 -9.84 -3.23
C ILE A 9 0.36 -10.83 -2.57
N PRO A 10 0.88 -11.91 -1.96
CA PRO A 10 0.07 -12.80 -1.14
C PRO A 10 -0.68 -11.98 -0.07
N GLU A 11 -1.98 -12.22 0.08
CA GLU A 11 -2.79 -11.57 1.12
C GLU A 11 -2.16 -11.59 2.53
N PRO A 12 -1.40 -12.62 2.95
CA PRO A 12 -0.69 -12.61 4.24
C PRO A 12 0.34 -11.49 4.37
N GLU A 13 1.10 -11.18 3.32
CA GLU A 13 2.14 -10.14 3.40
C GLU A 13 1.53 -8.74 3.44
N ILE A 14 0.48 -8.51 2.63
CA ILE A 14 -0.30 -7.26 2.70
C ILE A 14 -0.93 -7.12 4.08
N THR A 15 -1.50 -8.19 4.63
CA THR A 15 -2.09 -8.19 5.97
C THR A 15 -1.08 -7.76 7.03
N LEU A 16 0.13 -8.33 7.01
CA LEU A 16 1.19 -7.97 7.94
C LEU A 16 1.60 -6.51 7.79
N TRP A 17 1.75 -6.03 6.55
CA TRP A 17 2.10 -4.63 6.29
C TRP A 17 1.00 -3.67 6.77
N LEU A 18 -0.28 -4.00 6.55
CA LEU A 18 -1.41 -3.21 7.05
C LEU A 18 -1.40 -3.16 8.58
N GLU A 19 -1.18 -4.29 9.25
CA GLU A 19 -1.14 -4.39 10.71
C GLU A 19 0.02 -3.57 11.30
N ARG A 20 1.21 -3.60 10.69
CA ARG A 20 2.37 -2.79 11.10
C ARG A 20 2.13 -1.29 11.00
N ASN A 21 1.41 -0.86 9.97
CA ASN A 21 1.08 0.54 9.74
C ASN A 21 -0.22 0.97 10.46
N GLY A 22 -0.86 0.08 11.22
CA GLY A 22 -2.12 0.37 11.90
C GLY A 22 -3.31 0.62 10.95
N ILE A 23 -3.25 0.13 9.73
CA ILE A 23 -4.26 0.36 8.69
C ILE A 23 -5.35 -0.73 8.80
N PRO A 24 -6.63 -0.34 8.91
CA PRO A 24 -7.72 -1.32 8.90
C PRO A 24 -7.78 -2.10 7.58
N LYS A 25 -7.90 -3.44 7.65
CA LYS A 25 -8.04 -4.31 6.46
C LYS A 25 -9.14 -3.86 5.49
N GLN A 26 -10.22 -3.27 6.02
CA GLN A 26 -11.31 -2.73 5.22
C GLN A 26 -10.85 -1.65 4.22
N ARG A 27 -9.85 -0.83 4.57
CA ARG A 27 -9.27 0.19 3.67
C ARG A 27 -8.63 -0.46 2.44
N TYR A 28 -7.89 -1.55 2.65
CA TYR A 28 -7.33 -2.34 1.55
C TYR A 28 -8.41 -3.01 0.69
N HIS A 29 -9.47 -3.56 1.31
CA HIS A 29 -10.57 -4.16 0.55
C HIS A 29 -11.30 -3.14 -0.33
N ASN A 30 -11.41 -1.88 0.12
CA ASN A 30 -12.01 -0.77 -0.61
C ASN A 30 -11.17 -0.26 -1.79
N LEU A 31 -9.90 -0.68 -1.89
CA LEU A 31 -9.07 -0.35 -3.06
C LEU A 31 -9.57 -1.07 -4.31
N SER A 32 -9.52 -0.38 -5.43
CA SER A 32 -9.72 -0.94 -6.76
C SER A 32 -8.61 -1.95 -7.09
N ASN A 33 -8.88 -2.84 -8.06
CA ASN A 33 -7.88 -3.81 -8.51
C ASN A 33 -6.59 -3.13 -9.02
N ASN A 34 -6.70 -1.94 -9.63
CA ASN A 34 -5.54 -1.19 -10.09
C ASN A 34 -4.72 -0.64 -8.92
N GLU A 35 -5.36 -0.08 -7.89
CA GLU A 35 -4.69 0.40 -6.68
C GLU A 35 -3.97 -0.72 -5.93
N LYS A 36 -4.60 -1.91 -5.84
CA LYS A 36 -3.98 -3.11 -5.25
C LYS A 36 -2.72 -3.54 -6.01
N VAL A 37 -2.73 -3.44 -7.34
CA VAL A 37 -1.54 -3.72 -8.18
C VAL A 37 -0.45 -2.68 -7.95
N VAL A 38 -0.80 -1.40 -7.83
CA VAL A 38 0.18 -0.33 -7.56
C VAL A 38 0.80 -0.50 -6.18
N LEU A 39 0.00 -0.78 -5.14
CA LEU A 39 0.49 -1.16 -3.80
C LEU A 39 1.39 -2.42 -3.89
N GLY A 40 0.98 -3.37 -4.72
CA GLY A 40 1.73 -4.55 -5.12
C GLY A 40 3.17 -4.23 -5.52
N ASN A 41 3.31 -3.35 -6.49
CA ASN A 41 4.59 -2.93 -7.04
C ASN A 41 5.42 -2.13 -6.03
N LEU A 42 4.78 -1.34 -5.16
CA LEU A 42 5.46 -0.55 -4.14
C LEU A 42 6.10 -1.44 -3.07
N LEU A 43 5.38 -2.46 -2.60
CA LEU A 43 5.82 -3.26 -1.45
C LEU A 43 6.71 -4.46 -1.78
N LYS A 44 6.60 -5.05 -2.98
CA LYS A 44 7.35 -6.27 -3.34
C LYS A 44 8.67 -5.97 -4.04
N ILE A 45 8.61 -5.21 -5.13
CA ILE A 45 9.79 -4.83 -5.90
C ILE A 45 9.42 -3.53 -6.62
N PRO A 46 10.06 -2.38 -6.32
CA PRO A 46 9.85 -1.13 -7.06
C PRO A 46 10.49 -1.23 -8.46
N THR A 47 10.03 -2.20 -9.24
CA THR A 47 10.42 -2.45 -10.64
C THR A 47 9.71 -1.50 -11.59
N ARG A 48 8.62 -0.86 -11.13
CA ARG A 48 7.88 0.13 -11.91
C ARG A 48 7.92 1.48 -11.19
N PRO A 49 8.37 2.55 -11.86
CA PRO A 49 8.26 3.88 -11.31
C PRO A 49 6.77 4.22 -11.15
N THR A 50 6.34 4.37 -9.90
CA THR A 50 5.03 4.90 -9.55
C THR A 50 5.15 6.42 -9.41
N SER A 51 4.21 7.15 -10.00
CA SER A 51 4.26 8.60 -9.92
C SER A 51 4.05 9.07 -8.46
N PRO A 52 4.63 10.21 -8.05
CA PRO A 52 4.36 10.78 -6.72
C PRO A 52 2.86 10.96 -6.46
N GLN A 53 2.09 11.33 -7.49
CA GLN A 53 0.63 11.43 -7.40
C GLN A 53 -0.04 10.10 -7.09
N GLN A 54 0.35 9.01 -7.76
CA GLN A 54 -0.22 7.68 -7.49
C GLN A 54 0.08 7.21 -6.06
N ARG A 55 1.26 7.54 -5.55
CA ARG A 55 1.64 7.26 -4.16
C ARG A 55 0.80 8.08 -3.18
N LYS A 56 0.59 9.37 -3.44
CA LYS A 56 -0.30 10.24 -2.66
C LYS A 56 -1.73 9.71 -2.64
N ASP A 57 -2.30 9.40 -3.80
CA ASP A 57 -3.67 8.91 -3.91
C ASP A 57 -3.86 7.60 -3.10
N LEU A 58 -2.92 6.67 -3.19
CA LEU A 58 -2.93 5.44 -2.39
C LEU A 58 -2.80 5.70 -0.89
N TYR A 59 -1.91 6.61 -0.50
CA TYR A 59 -1.73 6.99 0.89
C TYR A 59 -3.01 7.61 1.46
N THR A 60 -3.66 8.51 0.73
CA THR A 60 -4.96 9.09 1.11
C THR A 60 -6.00 8.00 1.31
N ARG A 61 -6.12 7.05 0.39
CA ARG A 61 -7.09 5.95 0.47
C ARG A 61 -6.87 5.02 1.65
N LEU A 62 -5.61 4.76 2.01
CA LEU A 62 -5.23 3.83 3.07
C LEU A 62 -5.27 4.48 4.46
N CYS A 63 -4.73 5.70 4.58
CA CYS A 63 -4.43 6.33 5.86
C CYS A 63 -5.45 7.37 6.28
N LEU A 64 -6.09 8.05 5.33
CA LEU A 64 -7.01 9.12 5.66
C LEU A 64 -8.45 8.58 5.81
N PRO A 65 -9.20 9.06 6.82
CA PRO A 65 -10.64 8.82 6.87
C PRO A 65 -11.27 9.39 5.60
N ASP A 66 -12.37 8.80 5.12
CA ASP A 66 -13.09 9.32 3.96
C ASP A 66 -13.45 10.79 4.23
N LEU A 67 -12.69 11.70 3.64
CA LEU A 67 -12.92 13.13 3.74
C LEU A 67 -14.15 13.43 2.91
N GLY A 68 -15.31 13.23 3.51
CA GLY A 68 -16.58 13.74 3.04
C GLY A 68 -16.58 15.26 3.16
N GLY A 69 -15.99 15.96 2.20
CA GLY A 69 -16.01 17.41 2.17
C GLY A 69 -15.18 17.99 1.05
N ARG A 70 -15.83 18.56 0.03
CA ARG A 70 -15.21 19.22 -1.13
C ARG A 70 -14.49 20.55 -0.82
N GLU A 71 -14.25 20.88 0.45
CA GLU A 71 -13.65 22.16 0.89
C GLU A 71 -12.56 22.00 1.98
N SER A 72 -12.13 20.79 2.28
CA SER A 72 -11.05 20.53 3.24
C SER A 72 -9.73 20.37 2.53
N ILE A 73 -8.72 21.14 2.93
CA ILE A 73 -7.33 21.00 2.51
C ILE A 73 -6.95 19.51 2.55
N ASP A 74 -6.40 18.98 1.46
CA ASP A 74 -5.99 17.59 1.42
C ASP A 74 -4.90 17.41 2.49
N PRO A 75 -5.11 16.57 3.53
CA PRO A 75 -4.11 16.39 4.57
C PRO A 75 -2.78 15.88 4.01
N THR A 76 -2.80 15.30 2.80
CA THR A 76 -1.59 14.86 2.10
C THR A 76 -0.80 15.98 1.44
N ASP A 77 -1.37 17.18 1.24
CA ASP A 77 -0.62 18.35 0.76
C ASP A 77 0.46 18.79 1.75
N PHE A 78 0.30 18.44 3.04
CA PHE A 78 1.27 18.73 4.09
C PHE A 78 2.25 17.58 4.35
N VAL A 79 2.06 16.43 3.72
CA VAL A 79 2.97 15.28 3.87
C VAL A 79 4.00 15.35 2.74
N PRO A 80 5.31 15.46 3.05
CA PRO A 80 6.34 15.48 2.03
C PRO A 80 6.36 14.17 1.24
N ASP A 81 6.65 14.24 -0.06
CA ASP A 81 6.71 13.07 -0.94
C ASP A 81 7.66 11.99 -0.39
N ASP A 82 8.78 12.39 0.21
CA ASP A 82 9.75 11.49 0.84
C ASP A 82 9.14 10.68 1.99
N LYS A 83 8.23 11.28 2.77
CA LYS A 83 7.53 10.59 3.87
C LYS A 83 6.51 9.58 3.36
N ILE A 84 5.89 9.89 2.24
CA ILE A 84 4.99 8.97 1.56
C ILE A 84 5.78 7.82 0.94
N GLU A 85 6.98 8.09 0.41
CA GLU A 85 7.89 7.06 -0.07
C GLU A 85 8.36 6.12 1.05
N GLU A 86 8.77 6.67 2.19
CA GLU A 86 9.14 5.89 3.39
C GLU A 86 7.96 5.02 3.87
N PHE A 87 6.73 5.49 3.78
CA PHE A 87 5.55 4.71 4.17
C PHE A 87 5.37 3.44 3.32
N PHE A 88 5.67 3.51 2.03
CA PHE A 88 5.63 2.38 1.12
C PHE A 88 6.92 1.56 1.08
N THR A 89 7.72 1.60 2.15
CA THR A 89 8.95 0.81 2.26
C THR A 89 8.65 -0.67 1.96
N PRO A 90 9.41 -1.32 1.06
CA PRO A 90 9.21 -2.71 0.69
C PRO A 90 9.25 -3.63 1.90
N ILE A 91 8.42 -4.68 1.86
CA ILE A 91 8.47 -5.75 2.86
C ILE A 91 9.78 -6.51 2.59
N ALA A 92 10.67 -6.58 3.59
CA ALA A 92 11.91 -7.30 3.41
C ALA A 92 11.61 -8.79 3.15
N PRO A 93 12.30 -9.47 2.21
CA PRO A 93 12.07 -10.88 1.92
C PRO A 93 12.37 -11.80 3.13
N SER A 94 13.05 -11.30 4.16
CA SER A 94 13.24 -12.00 5.44
C SER A 94 12.03 -11.92 6.38
N GLU A 95 11.12 -10.99 6.17
CA GLU A 95 9.90 -10.81 6.99
C GLU A 95 8.74 -11.70 6.49
N THR A 96 8.80 -12.19 5.26
CA THR A 96 7.75 -13.02 4.66
C THR A 96 7.80 -14.50 5.06
N LEU A 97 8.87 -14.96 5.74
CA LEU A 97 9.17 -16.40 5.88
C LEU A 97 9.55 -16.89 7.30
N SER A 98 9.27 -16.20 8.41
CA SER A 98 9.82 -16.67 9.71
C SER A 98 8.93 -16.87 10.93
N GLU A 99 7.62 -16.59 10.89
CA GLU A 99 6.79 -16.85 12.10
C GLU A 99 5.55 -17.73 11.91
N ARG A 100 5.10 -17.99 10.67
CA ARG A 100 3.94 -18.87 10.43
C ARG A 100 4.25 -20.34 10.18
N GLU A 101 5.53 -20.72 10.02
CA GLU A 101 5.94 -22.13 9.88
C GLU A 101 6.40 -22.77 11.20
N LYS A 102 6.16 -22.13 12.36
CA LYS A 102 6.58 -22.62 13.68
C LYS A 102 5.45 -23.20 14.56
N TYR A 103 4.22 -23.28 14.07
CA TYR A 103 3.10 -23.88 14.81
C TYR A 103 2.34 -24.90 13.96
#